data_AF-A0A7J2UUE3-F1
#
_entry.id   AF-A0A7J2UUE3-F1
#
_cell.length_a   1.000
_cell.length_b   1.000
_cell.length_c   1.000
_cell.angle_alpha   90.00
_cell.angle_beta   90.00
_cell.angle_gamma   90.00
#
_symmetry.space_group_name_H-M   'P 1'
#
loop_
_entity.id
_entity.type
_entity.pdbx_description
1 polymer ?
#
loop_
_entity_poly.entity_id
_entity_poly.type
_entity_poly.pdbx_seq_one_letter_code
_entity_poly.pdbx_strand_id
1 'polypeptide(L)'
;MSPVAHGLFAWLLAMLFLKKPQDRNLVVVAGVSPDLDGFHILYDMESFYAIHHTFGHNIWWGLILAIPVLFIASQRWKTSLCVFGAVMLHLVADLVATNWGFYPFFPWGPYLSNPLSNFIIYSVMSNAIAIGLLVATVIVVFKSAISPVEVISTRLEYFLMKNYVSPLKNRCRCGKRAWFHCNDCGNDMCATHSTSLLKQECKFCKGGEPTNDK
;
A
#
# COMPACT_ATOMS: atom_id res chain seq x y z
N MET A 1 5.68 -14.45 -1.46
CA MET A 1 4.22 -14.20 -1.27
C MET A 1 3.81 -13.25 -2.40
N SER A 2 2.64 -12.60 -2.46
CA SER A 2 2.42 -11.60 -3.52
C SER A 2 3.08 -10.26 -3.16
N PRO A 3 3.63 -9.51 -4.13
CA PRO A 3 4.20 -8.17 -3.90
C PRO A 3 3.23 -7.21 -3.21
N VAL A 4 1.93 -7.38 -3.47
CA VAL A 4 0.85 -6.60 -2.82
C VAL A 4 0.82 -6.85 -1.32
N ALA A 5 0.94 -8.10 -0.86
CA ALA A 5 0.94 -8.43 0.56
C ALA A 5 2.19 -7.87 1.27
N HIS A 6 3.36 -7.92 0.62
CA HIS A 6 4.58 -7.29 1.14
C HIS A 6 4.41 -5.77 1.27
N GLY A 7 3.81 -5.13 0.26
CA GLY A 7 3.48 -3.71 0.30
C GLY A 7 2.51 -3.35 1.44
N LEU A 8 1.51 -4.20 1.71
CA LEU A 8 0.58 -3.99 2.83
C LEU A 8 1.25 -4.17 4.19
N PHE A 9 2.14 -5.16 4.36
CA PHE A 9 2.95 -5.28 5.58
C PHE A 9 3.78 -4.03 5.83
N ALA A 10 4.49 -3.56 4.79
CA ALA A 10 5.32 -2.38 4.86
C ALA A 10 4.50 -1.12 5.18
N TRP A 11 3.32 -0.98 4.57
CA TRP A 11 2.40 0.13 4.83
C TRP A 11 1.88 0.10 6.26
N LEU A 12 1.44 -1.07 6.76
CA LEU A 12 0.99 -1.22 8.15
C LEU A 12 2.11 -0.91 9.15
N LEU A 13 3.33 -1.39 8.90
CA LEU A 13 4.50 -1.05 9.71
C LEU A 13 4.73 0.47 9.73
N ALA A 14 4.68 1.10 8.55
CA ALA A 14 4.88 2.54 8.43
C ALA A 14 3.79 3.34 9.17
N MET A 15 2.53 2.89 9.13
CA MET A 15 1.40 3.51 9.84
C MET A 15 1.56 3.48 11.36
N LEU A 16 2.26 2.49 11.91
CA LEU A 16 2.50 2.40 13.36
C LEU A 16 3.49 3.47 13.86
N PHE A 17 4.47 3.84 13.03
CA PHE A 17 5.63 4.60 13.50
C PHE A 17 5.83 5.97 12.84
N LEU A 18 5.23 6.20 11.67
CA LEU A 18 5.53 7.36 10.83
C LEU A 18 4.31 8.24 10.57
N LYS A 19 4.50 9.54 10.81
CA LYS A 19 3.43 10.55 10.66
C LYS A 19 3.31 11.11 9.24
N LYS A 20 4.43 11.20 8.51
CA LYS A 20 4.47 11.86 7.20
C LYS A 20 4.26 10.84 6.05
N PRO A 21 3.41 11.15 5.05
CA PRO A 21 3.14 10.25 3.93
C PRO A 21 4.39 9.97 3.09
N GLN A 22 5.26 10.97 2.90
CA GLN A 22 6.51 10.80 2.17
C GLN A 22 7.43 9.74 2.79
N ASP A 23 7.52 9.73 4.13
CA ASP A 23 8.31 8.72 4.86
C ASP A 23 7.65 7.33 4.76
N ARG A 24 6.31 7.26 4.84
CA ARG A 24 5.59 5.99 4.69
C ARG A 24 5.76 5.39 3.29
N ASN A 25 5.73 6.23 2.26
CA ASN A 25 5.95 5.79 0.88
C ASN A 25 7.35 5.18 0.70
N LEU A 26 8.39 5.75 1.32
CA LEU A 26 9.73 5.16 1.30
C LEU A 26 9.74 3.74 1.89
N VAL A 27 9.03 3.53 3.01
CA VAL A 27 8.91 2.21 3.65
C VAL A 27 8.18 1.22 2.74
N VAL A 28 7.07 1.63 2.13
CA VAL A 28 6.29 0.75 1.23
C VAL A 28 7.09 0.35 -0.01
N VAL A 29 7.74 1.32 -0.66
CA VAL A 29 8.60 1.06 -1.82
C VAL A 29 9.74 0.10 -1.43
N ALA A 30 10.39 0.33 -0.28
CA ALA A 30 11.43 -0.56 0.20
C ALA A 30 10.90 -1.96 0.49
N GLY A 31 9.72 -2.10 1.09
CA GLY A 31 9.13 -3.40 1.40
C GLY A 31 8.72 -4.23 0.18
N VAL A 32 8.43 -3.60 -0.97
CA VAL A 32 8.14 -4.30 -2.23
C VAL A 32 9.40 -4.51 -3.08
N SER A 33 10.44 -3.70 -2.85
CA SER A 33 11.65 -3.73 -3.68
C SER A 33 12.39 -5.08 -3.78
N PRO A 34 12.38 -6.00 -2.79
CA PRO A 34 13.01 -7.31 -2.96
C PRO A 34 12.47 -8.06 -4.18
N ASP A 35 11.16 -7.99 -4.44
CA ASP A 35 10.50 -8.64 -5.57
C ASP A 35 10.95 -8.12 -6.95
N LEU A 36 11.66 -6.98 -7.00
CA LEU A 36 12.15 -6.44 -8.27
C LEU A 36 13.16 -7.38 -8.94
N ASP A 37 13.85 -8.24 -8.21
CA ASP A 37 14.73 -9.26 -8.81
C ASP A 37 13.96 -10.33 -9.61
N GLY A 38 12.63 -10.39 -9.44
CA GLY A 38 11.70 -11.20 -10.21
C GLY A 38 11.39 -10.66 -11.61
N PHE A 39 11.94 -9.51 -12.02
CA PHE A 39 11.70 -8.94 -13.36
C PHE A 39 12.07 -9.90 -14.50
N HIS A 40 12.95 -10.87 -14.24
CA HIS A 40 13.37 -11.90 -15.18
C HIS A 40 12.22 -12.77 -15.70
N ILE A 41 11.06 -12.78 -15.01
CA ILE A 41 9.84 -13.44 -15.50
C ILE A 41 9.39 -12.93 -16.87
N LEU A 42 9.77 -11.72 -17.26
CA LEU A 42 9.47 -11.14 -18.57
C LEU A 42 10.31 -11.73 -19.71
N TYR A 43 11.40 -12.42 -19.39
CA TYR A 43 12.27 -13.08 -20.35
C TYR A 43 11.95 -14.57 -20.41
N ASP A 44 12.14 -15.28 -19.30
CA ASP A 44 11.90 -16.73 -19.21
C ASP A 44 11.80 -17.21 -17.75
N MET A 45 11.22 -18.40 -17.56
CA MET A 45 11.01 -18.98 -16.23
C MET A 45 12.29 -19.49 -15.57
N GLU A 46 13.29 -19.92 -16.35
CA GLU A 46 14.54 -20.46 -15.82
C GLU A 46 15.36 -19.35 -15.15
N SER A 47 15.54 -18.23 -15.85
CA SER A 47 16.17 -17.01 -15.34
C SER A 47 15.43 -16.46 -14.11
N PHE A 48 14.09 -16.48 -14.13
CA PHE A 48 13.28 -16.10 -12.99
C PHE A 48 13.59 -16.96 -11.75
N TYR A 49 13.54 -18.28 -11.86
CA TYR A 49 13.84 -19.16 -10.72
C TYR A 49 15.30 -19.09 -10.26
N ALA A 50 16.24 -18.83 -11.18
CA ALA A 50 17.65 -18.71 -10.86
C ALA A 50 17.97 -17.44 -10.05
N ILE A 51 17.22 -16.34 -10.26
CA ILE A 51 17.58 -15.02 -9.73
C ILE A 51 16.62 -14.52 -8.64
N HIS A 52 15.32 -14.83 -8.69
CA HIS A 52 14.27 -14.16 -7.91
C HIS A 52 14.34 -14.33 -6.37
N HIS A 53 15.22 -15.16 -5.81
CA HIS A 53 15.42 -15.23 -4.35
C HIS A 53 16.91 -15.09 -3.98
N THR A 54 17.61 -14.23 -4.72
CA THR A 54 19.05 -13.99 -4.52
C THR A 54 19.33 -12.53 -4.15
N PHE A 55 19.15 -11.61 -5.10
CA PHE A 55 19.66 -10.25 -4.99
C PHE A 55 18.82 -9.34 -4.08
N GLY A 56 17.49 -9.38 -4.19
CA GLY A 56 16.59 -8.59 -3.35
C GLY A 56 16.30 -9.23 -1.99
N HIS A 57 16.39 -10.56 -1.92
CA HIS A 57 15.93 -11.36 -0.78
C HIS A 57 17.03 -11.65 0.25
N ASN A 58 17.75 -10.61 0.68
CA ASN A 58 18.81 -10.72 1.68
C ASN A 58 18.90 -9.48 2.59
N ILE A 59 19.64 -9.61 3.69
CA ILE A 59 19.81 -8.54 4.69
C ILE A 59 20.55 -7.32 4.14
N TRP A 60 21.47 -7.53 3.20
CA TRP A 60 22.27 -6.45 2.61
C TRP A 60 21.40 -5.51 1.79
N TRP A 61 20.40 -6.04 1.08
CA TRP A 61 19.40 -5.24 0.38
C TRP A 61 18.67 -4.28 1.33
N GLY A 62 18.29 -4.77 2.52
CA GLY A 62 17.72 -3.93 3.57
C GLY A 62 18.62 -2.78 4.01
N LEU A 63 19.93 -3.04 4.18
CA LEU A 63 20.89 -2.01 4.55
C LEU A 63 21.15 -1.00 3.42
N ILE A 64 21.27 -1.48 2.19
CA ILE A 64 21.44 -0.64 0.98
C ILE A 64 20.30 0.37 0.86
N LEU A 65 19.07 -0.02 1.18
CA LEU A 65 17.91 0.88 1.16
C LEU A 65 17.80 1.75 2.41
N ALA A 66 18.11 1.20 3.59
CA ALA A 66 17.95 1.92 4.85
C ALA A 66 18.98 3.05 5.04
N ILE A 67 20.22 2.89 4.56
CA ILE A 67 21.29 3.87 4.77
C ILE A 67 20.99 5.20 4.04
N PRO A 68 20.66 5.24 2.72
CA PRO A 68 20.30 6.48 2.03
C PRO A 68 19.13 7.22 2.67
N VAL A 69 18.16 6.48 3.23
CA VAL A 69 16.97 7.03 3.88
C VAL A 69 17.31 7.89 5.10
N LEU A 70 18.44 7.65 5.77
CA LEU A 70 18.92 8.53 6.85
C LEU A 70 19.17 9.97 6.39
N PHE A 71 19.44 10.18 5.11
CA PHE A 71 19.77 11.49 4.56
C PHE A 71 18.56 12.20 3.95
N ILE A 72 17.64 11.44 3.35
CA ILE A 72 16.50 12.00 2.59
C ILE A 72 15.18 12.05 3.37
N ALA A 73 14.99 11.21 4.39
CA ALA A 73 13.72 11.13 5.08
C ALA A 73 13.49 12.29 6.05
N SER A 74 12.22 12.67 6.23
CA SER A 74 11.83 13.67 7.21
C SER A 74 12.05 13.18 8.64
N GLN A 75 11.72 11.91 8.93
CA GLN A 75 11.96 11.27 10.22
C GLN A 75 13.13 10.28 10.16
N ARG A 76 14.24 10.72 9.54
CA ARG A 76 15.53 10.03 9.32
C ARG A 76 15.66 8.64 9.96
N TRP A 77 15.92 8.60 11.28
CA TRP A 77 16.15 7.35 12.01
C TRP A 77 14.92 6.42 12.04
N LYS A 78 13.73 6.94 12.32
CA LYS A 78 12.51 6.13 12.35
C LYS A 78 12.20 5.56 10.98
N THR A 79 12.32 6.39 9.92
CA THR A 79 12.06 5.94 8.56
C THR A 79 13.08 4.91 8.11
N SER A 80 14.36 5.12 8.39
CA SER A 80 15.43 4.17 8.06
C SER A 80 15.23 2.82 8.77
N LEU A 81 14.90 2.83 10.07
CA LEU A 81 14.57 1.61 10.82
C LEU A 81 13.32 0.92 10.26
N CYS A 82 12.28 1.67 9.88
CA CYS A 82 11.08 1.09 9.27
C CYS A 82 11.37 0.52 7.87
N VAL A 83 12.25 1.15 7.08
CA VAL A 83 12.69 0.63 5.77
C VAL A 83 13.41 -0.69 5.95
N PHE A 84 14.38 -0.75 6.86
CA PHE A 84 15.07 -2.00 7.18
C PHE A 84 14.08 -3.06 7.70
N GLY A 85 13.20 -2.67 8.63
CA GLY A 85 12.16 -3.53 9.18
C GLY A 85 11.17 -4.05 8.14
N ALA A 86 10.82 -3.26 7.12
CA ALA A 86 9.95 -3.68 6.03
C ALA A 86 10.60 -4.74 5.16
N VAL A 87 11.89 -4.61 4.85
CA VAL A 87 12.64 -5.65 4.13
C VAL A 87 12.77 -6.90 5.00
N MET A 88 13.00 -6.77 6.31
CA MET A 88 13.06 -7.95 7.19
C MET A 88 11.71 -8.65 7.29
N LEU A 89 10.60 -7.90 7.38
CA LEU A 89 9.25 -8.45 7.34
C LEU A 89 8.96 -9.14 6.00
N HIS A 90 9.49 -8.61 4.89
CA HIS A 90 9.39 -9.26 3.58
C HIS A 90 10.03 -10.65 3.63
N LEU A 91 11.29 -10.76 4.04
CA LEU A 91 12.02 -12.03 4.15
C LEU A 91 11.31 -13.02 5.08
N VAL A 92 10.82 -12.55 6.24
CA VAL A 92 10.08 -13.38 7.18
C VAL A 92 8.77 -13.86 6.55
N ALA A 93 8.05 -13.00 5.83
CA ALA A 93 6.81 -13.37 5.19
C ALA A 93 7.02 -14.42 4.09
N ASP A 94 8.10 -14.34 3.31
CA ASP A 94 8.42 -15.39 2.34
C ASP A 94 8.78 -16.71 2.99
N LEU A 95 9.61 -16.67 4.04
CA LEU A 95 9.96 -17.87 4.78
C LEU A 95 8.73 -18.55 5.37
N VAL A 96 7.75 -17.78 5.86
CA VAL A 96 6.58 -18.32 6.57
C VAL A 96 5.43 -18.68 5.63
N ALA A 97 5.22 -17.91 4.57
CA ALA A 97 4.04 -18.02 3.70
C ALA A 97 4.32 -18.68 2.34
N THR A 98 5.56 -19.11 2.08
CA THR A 98 5.94 -19.84 0.87
C THR A 98 6.85 -21.02 1.19
N ASN A 99 6.98 -21.96 0.25
CA ASN A 99 7.99 -23.02 0.31
C ASN A 99 9.27 -22.65 -0.45
N TRP A 100 9.37 -21.42 -0.97
CA TRP A 100 10.50 -20.96 -1.75
C TRP A 100 11.51 -20.31 -0.80
N GLY A 101 12.53 -21.09 -0.43
CA GLY A 101 13.60 -20.60 0.41
C GLY A 101 14.55 -19.64 -0.31
N PHE A 102 15.39 -18.96 0.46
CA PHE A 102 16.36 -17.98 -0.01
C PHE A 102 17.64 -18.03 0.83
N TYR A 103 18.66 -17.28 0.42
CA TYR A 103 19.91 -17.11 1.18
C TYR A 103 19.90 -15.75 1.90
N PRO A 104 19.62 -15.68 3.22
CA PRO A 104 19.49 -14.39 3.93
C PRO A 104 20.74 -13.51 3.87
N PHE A 105 21.90 -14.11 3.64
CA PHE A 105 23.21 -13.46 3.57
C PHE A 105 23.88 -13.58 2.19
N PHE A 106 23.10 -13.88 1.13
CA PHE A 106 23.61 -14.04 -0.25
C PHE A 106 24.68 -13.00 -0.60
N PRO A 107 25.82 -13.39 -1.22
CA PRO A 107 26.13 -14.72 -1.76
C PRO A 107 26.70 -15.72 -0.73
N TRP A 108 26.70 -15.39 0.56
CA TRP A 108 27.24 -16.24 1.62
C TRP A 108 26.15 -16.78 2.55
N GLY A 109 26.52 -17.78 3.36
CA GLY A 109 25.66 -18.30 4.42
C GLY A 109 24.70 -19.41 3.99
N PRO A 110 23.90 -19.92 4.94
CA PRO A 110 23.05 -21.08 4.71
C PRO A 110 21.79 -20.72 3.91
N TYR A 111 21.32 -21.68 3.12
CA TYR A 111 19.99 -21.64 2.53
C TYR A 111 18.94 -21.83 3.61
N LEU A 112 17.93 -20.96 3.63
CA LEU A 112 16.83 -21.00 4.58
C LEU A 112 15.52 -21.31 3.86
N SER A 113 14.79 -22.32 4.33
CA SER A 113 13.51 -22.73 3.76
C SER A 113 12.52 -23.09 4.86
N ASN A 114 11.24 -23.10 4.51
CA ASN A 114 10.17 -23.47 5.42
C ASN A 114 10.13 -25.00 5.58
N PRO A 115 10.25 -25.55 6.81
CA PRO A 115 10.21 -27.00 7.02
C PRO A 115 8.79 -27.59 7.02
N LEU A 116 7.74 -26.76 6.95
CA LEU A 116 6.35 -27.20 6.99
C LEU A 116 5.89 -27.79 5.66
N SER A 117 4.83 -28.60 5.70
CA SER A 117 4.23 -29.13 4.48
C SER A 117 3.59 -28.03 3.63
N ASN A 118 3.57 -28.23 2.31
CA ASN A 118 2.92 -27.31 1.37
C ASN A 118 1.45 -27.05 1.72
N PHE A 119 0.74 -28.04 2.26
CA PHE A 119 -0.65 -27.87 2.74
C PHE A 119 -0.72 -26.83 3.87
N ILE A 120 0.14 -26.94 4.87
CA ILE A 120 0.16 -25.98 5.98
C ILE A 120 0.53 -24.58 5.46
N ILE A 121 1.57 -24.48 4.62
CA ILE A 121 2.05 -23.19 4.09
C ILE A 121 0.96 -22.49 3.28
N TYR A 122 0.43 -23.14 2.24
CA TYR A 122 -0.45 -22.49 1.29
C TYR A 122 -1.91 -22.46 1.73
N SER A 123 -2.41 -23.54 2.35
CA SER A 123 -3.82 -23.61 2.74
C SER A 123 -4.10 -22.94 4.08
N VAL A 124 -3.11 -22.88 5.00
CA VAL A 124 -3.30 -22.30 6.34
C VAL A 124 -2.54 -20.99 6.49
N MET A 125 -1.20 -21.00 6.43
CA MET A 125 -0.40 -19.83 6.80
C MET A 125 -0.61 -18.65 5.84
N SER A 126 -0.50 -18.89 4.54
CA SER A 126 -0.67 -17.85 3.51
C SER A 126 -2.06 -17.21 3.57
N ASN A 127 -3.11 -18.02 3.69
CA ASN A 127 -4.48 -17.53 3.84
C ASN A 127 -4.70 -16.75 5.15
N ALA A 128 -4.19 -17.26 6.28
CA ALA A 128 -4.29 -16.58 7.57
C ALA A 128 -3.59 -15.22 7.54
N ILE A 129 -2.39 -15.15 6.94
CA ILE A 129 -1.65 -13.90 6.75
C ILE A 129 -2.43 -12.93 5.86
N ALA A 130 -2.96 -13.39 4.72
CA ALA A 130 -3.74 -12.54 3.82
C ALA A 130 -4.99 -11.97 4.48
N ILE A 131 -5.74 -12.80 5.21
CA ILE A 131 -6.93 -12.36 5.97
C ILE A 131 -6.52 -11.38 7.08
N GLY A 132 -5.47 -11.70 7.83
CA GLY A 132 -4.95 -10.85 8.91
C GLY A 132 -4.52 -9.47 8.40
N LEU A 133 -3.80 -9.43 7.27
CA LEU A 133 -3.42 -8.18 6.59
C LEU A 133 -4.66 -7.39 6.17
N LEU A 134 -5.63 -8.02 5.51
CA LEU A 134 -6.84 -7.35 5.08
C LEU A 134 -7.60 -6.73 6.27
N VAL A 135 -7.81 -7.51 7.33
CA VAL A 135 -8.49 -7.05 8.54
C VAL A 135 -7.72 -5.90 9.20
N ALA A 136 -6.40 -6.03 9.35
CA ALA A 136 -5.57 -4.98 9.92
C ALA A 136 -5.62 -3.69 9.09
N THR A 137 -5.53 -3.79 7.76
CA THR A 137 -5.67 -2.64 6.85
C THR A 137 -7.03 -1.97 7.02
N VAL A 138 -8.12 -2.73 7.03
CA VAL A 138 -9.47 -2.19 7.24
C VAL A 138 -9.57 -1.47 8.58
N ILE A 139 -9.07 -2.06 9.66
CA ILE A 139 -9.06 -1.42 11.00
C ILE A 139 -8.28 -0.11 10.98
N VAL A 140 -7.09 -0.10 10.38
CA VAL A 140 -6.24 1.10 10.30
C VAL A 140 -6.90 2.18 9.46
N VAL A 141 -7.51 1.83 8.33
CA VAL A 141 -8.24 2.77 7.47
C VAL A 141 -9.37 3.45 8.25
N PHE A 142 -10.18 2.67 8.98
CA PHE A 142 -11.28 3.24 9.77
C PHE A 142 -10.81 4.09 10.96
N LYS A 143 -9.67 3.76 11.57
CA LYS A 143 -9.15 4.52 12.72
C LYS A 143 -8.38 5.77 12.32
N SER A 144 -7.64 5.71 11.22
CA SER A 144 -6.73 6.79 10.82
C SER A 144 -7.30 7.68 9.71
N ALA A 145 -8.36 7.24 9.03
CA ALA A 145 -8.87 7.84 7.79
C ALA A 145 -7.76 8.00 6.72
N ILE A 146 -6.82 7.04 6.70
CA ILE A 146 -5.72 6.93 5.75
C ILE A 146 -5.71 5.50 5.19
N SER A 147 -5.61 5.37 3.88
CA SER A 147 -5.58 4.11 3.14
C SER A 147 -4.26 3.88 2.40
N PRO A 148 -3.98 2.64 1.97
CA PRO A 148 -2.81 2.33 1.14
C PRO A 148 -2.76 3.10 -0.19
N VAL A 149 -3.89 3.67 -0.63
CA VAL A 149 -3.95 4.49 -1.85
C VAL A 149 -3.09 5.74 -1.76
N GLU A 150 -2.74 6.21 -0.55
CA GLU A 150 -1.82 7.34 -0.36
C GLU A 150 -0.47 7.15 -1.05
N VAL A 151 -0.02 5.90 -1.19
CA VAL A 151 1.26 5.53 -1.79
C VAL A 151 1.26 5.85 -3.29
N ILE A 152 0.10 5.65 -3.93
CA ILE A 152 -0.09 5.92 -5.36
C ILE A 152 -0.35 7.41 -5.57
N SER A 153 -1.24 8.00 -4.77
CA SER A 153 -1.63 9.40 -4.93
C SER A 153 -2.29 9.97 -3.67
N THR A 154 -1.67 11.00 -3.09
CA THR A 154 -2.25 11.77 -1.99
C THR A 154 -3.52 12.52 -2.38
N ARG A 155 -3.69 12.87 -3.67
CA ARG A 155 -4.91 13.49 -4.18
C ARG A 155 -6.06 12.49 -4.23
N LEU A 156 -5.78 11.26 -4.68
CA LEU A 156 -6.77 10.20 -4.73
C LEU A 156 -7.18 9.77 -3.32
N GLU A 157 -6.21 9.67 -2.41
CA GLU A 157 -6.44 9.44 -0.99
C GLU A 157 -7.37 10.48 -0.38
N TYR A 158 -7.08 11.76 -0.56
CA TYR A 158 -7.93 12.86 -0.08
C TYR A 158 -9.35 12.75 -0.65
N PHE A 159 -9.46 12.49 -1.95
CA PHE A 159 -10.74 12.31 -2.62
C PHE A 159 -11.55 11.15 -2.01
N LEU A 160 -10.94 9.97 -1.85
CA LEU A 160 -11.61 8.78 -1.35
C LEU A 160 -12.00 8.91 0.12
N MET A 161 -11.13 9.47 0.96
CA MET A 161 -11.36 9.53 2.41
C MET A 161 -12.21 10.71 2.84
N LYS A 162 -12.16 11.85 2.13
CA LYS A 162 -12.86 13.08 2.55
C LYS A 162 -14.01 13.50 1.65
N ASN A 163 -13.88 13.27 0.34
CA ASN A 163 -14.86 13.81 -0.61
C ASN A 163 -15.86 12.77 -1.06
N TYR A 164 -15.51 11.49 -1.07
CA TYR A 164 -16.47 10.45 -1.41
C TYR A 164 -17.55 10.35 -0.33
N VAL A 165 -18.82 10.39 -0.76
CA VAL A 165 -19.97 10.13 0.10
C VAL A 165 -20.79 8.97 -0.46
N SER A 166 -21.37 8.17 0.44
CA SER A 166 -22.18 7.04 0.02
C SER A 166 -23.47 7.50 -0.68
N PRO A 167 -23.71 7.09 -1.94
CA PRO A 167 -24.89 7.48 -2.71
C PRO A 167 -26.19 6.84 -2.23
N LEU A 168 -26.10 5.89 -1.30
CA LEU A 168 -27.25 5.21 -0.72
C LEU A 168 -27.93 6.07 0.35
N LYS A 169 -27.17 6.91 1.05
CA LYS A 169 -27.67 7.73 2.16
C LYS A 169 -27.77 9.21 1.81
N ASN A 170 -26.90 9.69 0.93
CA ASN A 170 -26.76 11.12 0.67
C ASN A 170 -27.40 11.55 -0.66
N ARG A 171 -27.99 12.73 -0.66
CA ARG A 171 -28.69 13.31 -1.81
C ARG A 171 -28.12 14.69 -2.11
N CYS A 172 -27.98 14.98 -3.39
CA CYS A 172 -27.68 16.33 -3.85
C CYS A 172 -28.92 17.21 -3.68
N ARG A 173 -28.73 18.53 -3.65
CA ARG A 173 -29.83 19.51 -3.63
C ARG A 173 -30.84 19.34 -4.77
N CYS A 174 -30.44 18.75 -5.89
CA CYS A 174 -31.36 18.41 -7.00
C CYS A 174 -32.15 17.10 -6.79
N GLY A 175 -32.02 16.42 -5.64
CA GLY A 175 -32.69 15.16 -5.33
C GLY A 175 -32.01 13.89 -5.87
N LYS A 176 -31.06 14.02 -6.79
CA LYS A 176 -30.26 12.87 -7.30
C LYS A 176 -29.29 12.35 -6.22
N ARG A 177 -28.84 11.10 -6.37
CA ARG A 177 -27.87 10.48 -5.44
C ARG A 177 -26.57 11.29 -5.43
N ALA A 178 -26.10 11.64 -4.24
CA ALA A 178 -24.83 12.33 -4.09
C ALA A 178 -23.68 11.34 -4.05
N TRP A 179 -22.58 11.68 -4.70
CA TRP A 179 -21.36 10.88 -4.72
C TRP A 179 -20.20 11.61 -4.07
N PHE A 180 -20.29 12.94 -4.00
CA PHE A 180 -19.18 13.78 -3.57
C PHE A 180 -19.59 14.86 -2.59
N HIS A 181 -18.65 15.30 -1.75
CA HIS A 181 -18.76 16.45 -0.87
C HIS A 181 -18.01 17.64 -1.47
N CYS A 182 -18.62 18.82 -1.46
CA CYS A 182 -18.02 20.04 -1.98
C CYS A 182 -17.01 20.64 -0.99
N ASN A 183 -15.79 20.92 -1.47
CA ASN A 183 -14.73 21.51 -0.64
C ASN A 183 -15.05 22.96 -0.17
N ASP A 184 -15.81 23.73 -0.97
CA ASP A 184 -16.06 25.14 -0.67
C ASP A 184 -17.25 25.36 0.26
N CYS A 185 -18.36 24.63 0.02
CA CYS A 185 -19.62 24.86 0.72
C CYS A 185 -20.05 23.73 1.64
N GLY A 186 -19.33 22.61 1.64
CA GLY A 186 -19.65 21.44 2.46
C GLY A 186 -20.98 20.75 2.12
N ASN A 187 -21.56 21.01 0.94
CA ASN A 187 -22.79 20.33 0.52
C ASN A 187 -22.47 19.09 -0.31
N ASP A 188 -23.34 18.09 -0.19
CA ASP A 188 -23.27 16.87 -0.99
C ASP A 188 -23.79 17.12 -2.41
N MET A 189 -23.10 16.53 -3.40
CA MET A 189 -23.36 16.74 -4.82
C MET A 189 -23.32 15.46 -5.64
N CYS A 190 -24.17 15.43 -6.67
CA CYS A 190 -24.19 14.37 -7.68
C CYS A 190 -23.11 14.63 -8.73
N ALA A 191 -22.80 13.61 -9.55
CA ALA A 191 -21.76 13.70 -10.56
C ALA A 191 -21.97 14.84 -11.58
N THR A 192 -23.21 15.18 -11.90
CA THR A 192 -23.54 16.27 -12.84
C THR A 192 -23.34 17.67 -12.27
N HIS A 193 -23.37 17.81 -10.94
CA HIS A 193 -23.20 19.08 -10.23
C HIS A 193 -21.77 19.27 -9.67
N SER A 194 -20.91 18.27 -9.82
CA SER A 194 -19.46 18.41 -9.63
C SER A 194 -18.85 19.02 -10.88
N THR A 195 -17.98 20.02 -10.72
CA THR A 195 -17.25 20.63 -11.83
C THR A 195 -16.03 19.80 -12.25
N SER A 196 -15.50 18.99 -11.33
CA SER A 196 -14.33 18.16 -11.53
C SER A 196 -14.26 17.06 -10.47
N LEU A 197 -13.95 15.83 -10.90
CA LEU A 197 -13.77 14.68 -10.03
C LEU A 197 -12.62 14.84 -9.00
N LEU A 198 -11.62 15.68 -9.28
CA LEU A 198 -10.47 15.85 -8.39
C LEU A 198 -10.52 17.13 -7.56
N LYS A 199 -11.07 18.23 -8.11
CA LYS A 199 -11.20 19.49 -7.36
C LYS A 199 -12.43 19.51 -6.45
N GLN A 200 -13.47 18.75 -6.80
CA GLN A 200 -14.69 18.59 -6.02
C GLN A 200 -15.28 19.94 -5.57
N GLU A 201 -15.45 20.83 -6.55
CA GLU A 201 -16.15 22.10 -6.40
C GLU A 201 -17.56 21.95 -6.98
N CYS A 202 -18.53 22.64 -6.38
CA CYS A 202 -19.93 22.56 -6.79
C CYS A 202 -20.26 23.62 -7.85
N LYS A 203 -21.08 23.28 -8.84
CA LYS A 203 -21.57 24.25 -9.85
C LYS A 203 -22.27 25.45 -9.18
N PHE A 204 -23.01 25.22 -8.10
CA PHE A 204 -23.66 26.29 -7.32
C PHE A 204 -22.66 27.29 -6.72
N CYS A 205 -21.49 26.81 -6.30
CA CYS A 205 -20.42 27.60 -5.71
C CYS A 205 -19.75 28.52 -6.75
N LYS A 206 -19.82 28.12 -8.02
CA LYS A 206 -19.28 28.84 -9.18
C LYS A 206 -20.32 29.73 -9.87
N GLY A 207 -21.48 29.94 -9.25
CA GLY A 207 -22.58 30.73 -9.84
C GLY A 207 -23.38 30.02 -10.94
N GLY A 208 -23.27 28.69 -11.04
CA GLY A 208 -24.11 27.90 -11.95
C GLY A 208 -25.52 27.73 -11.41
N GLU A 209 -26.52 27.98 -12.25
CA GLU A 209 -27.93 27.72 -11.93
C GLU A 209 -28.22 26.22 -11.76
N PRO A 210 -29.18 25.83 -10.89
CA PRO A 210 -29.68 24.46 -10.85
C PRO A 210 -30.33 24.12 -12.19
N THR A 211 -29.63 23.40 -13.07
CA THR A 211 -30.31 22.75 -14.18
C THR A 211 -31.07 21.55 -13.60
N ASN A 212 -32.38 21.73 -13.43
CA ASN A 212 -33.31 20.62 -13.22
C ASN A 212 -33.44 19.87 -14.55
N ASP A 213 -32.37 19.18 -14.95
CA ASP A 213 -32.43 18.20 -16.03
C ASP A 213 -33.20 17.00 -15.47
N LYS A 214 -34.51 17.05 -15.73
CA LYS A 214 -35.51 16.02 -15.43
C LYS A 214 -35.04 14.65 -15.90
#